data_AF-A0A482Z4N6-F1
#
_entry.id   AF-A0A482Z4N6-F1
#
_cell.length_a   1.000
_cell.length_b   1.000
_cell.length_c   1.000
_cell.angle_alpha   90.00
_cell.angle_beta   90.00
_cell.angle_gamma   90.00
#
_symmetry.space_group_name_H-M   'P 1'
#
loop_
_entity.id
_entity.type
_entity.pdbx_description
1 polymer ?
#
loop_
_entity_poly.entity_id
_entity_poly.type
_entity_poly.pdbx_seq_one_letter_code
_entity_poly.pdbx_strand_id
1 'polypeptide(L)'
;MSQSLREWTFAAKIPFGVLCVCSDQTVGRKSSEDEIIQSVEDIPFPVTSKADEINIFLKGTENKVIFSTYQSSPIIAEAQKNDKTSMFDLVVADEAHRCTGQTGSAFTMVLDQSLIKAKKRLFTTATPKIYSTNLKKKASEMGVEITGMDDESVFGKVFHTLSFGEAINRRPPLLTDYQVVLVGVDNPMIAQWIQKSRLIQTEGNDITDAKSLASQIGLIKAVKDYELKRVISFHSRVKRAESFATEIQSSIDLIKEEYRPEGKIWTDFVSGS
;
A
#
# COMPACT_ATOMS: atom_id res chain seq x y z
N MET A 1 -0.86 10.04 0.32
CA MET A 1 -1.58 11.33 0.47
C MET A 1 -1.12 12.36 -0.56
N SER A 2 0.20 12.56 -0.71
CA SER A 2 0.80 13.53 -1.65
C SER A 2 0.32 13.36 -3.10
N GLN A 3 0.29 12.13 -3.60
CA GLN A 3 -0.19 11.83 -4.96
C GLN A 3 -1.66 12.26 -5.15
N SER A 4 -2.57 11.86 -4.27
CA SER A 4 -4.00 12.21 -4.37
C SER A 4 -4.21 13.73 -4.38
N LEU A 5 -3.47 14.44 -3.53
CA LEU A 5 -3.50 15.91 -3.47
C LEU A 5 -3.03 16.54 -4.77
N ARG A 6 -1.87 16.12 -5.29
CA ARG A 6 -1.31 16.64 -6.55
C ARG A 6 -2.25 16.37 -7.72
N GLU A 7 -2.78 15.17 -7.85
CA GLU A 7 -3.67 14.81 -8.95
C GLU A 7 -5.03 15.53 -8.84
N TRP A 8 -5.59 15.68 -7.64
CA TRP A 8 -6.82 16.45 -7.45
C TRP A 8 -6.64 17.92 -7.78
N THR A 9 -5.57 18.54 -7.29
CA THR A 9 -5.29 19.96 -7.57
C THR A 9 -4.98 20.20 -9.04
N PHE A 10 -4.29 19.27 -9.71
CA PHE A 10 -4.02 19.34 -11.14
C PHE A 10 -5.28 19.15 -12.01
N ALA A 11 -6.13 18.18 -11.66
CA ALA A 11 -7.30 17.82 -12.48
C ALA A 11 -8.55 18.66 -12.18
N ALA A 12 -8.55 19.45 -11.11
CA ALA A 12 -9.72 20.20 -10.70
C ALA A 12 -10.08 21.32 -11.66
N LYS A 13 -11.37 21.36 -12.05
CA LYS A 13 -11.95 22.42 -12.88
C LYS A 13 -12.40 23.63 -12.07
N ILE A 14 -12.65 23.45 -10.78
CA ILE A 14 -13.16 24.48 -9.86
C ILE A 14 -12.13 24.65 -8.74
N PRO A 15 -11.69 25.87 -8.43
CA PRO A 15 -10.78 26.12 -7.31
C PRO A 15 -11.37 25.69 -5.98
N PHE A 16 -10.52 25.20 -5.09
CA PHE A 16 -10.89 24.83 -3.72
C PHE A 16 -9.71 25.10 -2.78
N GLY A 17 -10.02 25.42 -1.53
CA GLY A 17 -9.05 25.47 -0.43
C GLY A 17 -8.58 24.06 -0.07
N VAL A 18 -7.30 23.93 0.26
CA VAL A 18 -6.66 22.67 0.64
C VAL A 18 -6.18 22.75 2.08
N LEU A 19 -6.45 21.70 2.85
CA LEU A 19 -5.79 21.47 4.14
C LEU A 19 -5.28 20.03 4.19
N CYS A 20 -4.02 19.85 4.58
CA CYS A 20 -3.44 18.52 4.81
C CYS A 20 -3.36 18.23 6.30
N VAL A 21 -3.82 17.06 6.75
CA VAL A 21 -3.84 16.68 8.16
C VAL A 21 -3.00 15.43 8.40
N CYS A 22 -1.91 15.58 9.14
CA CYS A 22 -1.01 14.50 9.53
C CYS A 22 -0.77 14.51 11.05
N SER A 23 -0.87 13.35 11.71
CA SER A 23 -0.57 13.21 13.14
C SER A 23 0.92 13.22 13.45
N ASP A 24 1.75 12.94 12.44
CA ASP A 24 3.20 13.06 12.56
C ASP A 24 3.63 14.49 12.23
N GLN A 25 4.47 15.09 13.07
CA GLN A 25 5.00 16.45 12.91
C GLN A 25 6.47 16.46 12.39
N THR A 26 7.16 15.32 12.31
CA THR A 26 8.48 15.23 11.63
C THR A 26 8.32 15.57 10.14
N VAL A 27 7.17 15.22 9.61
CA VAL A 27 6.47 15.60 8.38
C VAL A 27 6.37 17.13 8.13
N GLY A 28 6.85 18.02 9.00
CA GLY A 28 6.86 19.48 8.75
C GLY A 28 8.09 20.23 9.27
N ARG A 29 9.09 19.55 9.84
CA ARG A 29 10.32 20.19 10.36
C ARG A 29 11.47 20.01 9.39
N LYS A 30 12.14 21.11 9.04
CA LYS A 30 13.49 21.08 8.43
C LYS A 30 14.48 20.52 9.44
N SER A 31 14.78 19.22 9.37
CA SER A 31 16.01 18.66 9.93
C SER A 31 16.28 17.26 9.40
N SER A 32 17.32 17.18 8.55
CA SER A 32 18.18 16.04 8.18
C SER A 32 17.53 14.70 7.83
N GLU A 33 17.52 14.46 6.52
CA GLU A 33 17.73 13.21 5.75
C GLU A 33 17.35 11.85 6.37
N ASP A 34 16.53 11.12 5.59
CA ASP A 34 16.38 9.67 5.53
C ASP A 34 15.27 8.98 6.35
N GLU A 35 14.02 9.27 5.98
CA GLU A 35 12.89 8.33 6.12
C GLU A 35 12.09 8.30 4.79
N ILE A 36 11.87 7.11 4.20
CA ILE A 36 10.80 6.92 3.20
C ILE A 36 9.48 6.69 3.96
N ILE A 37 9.16 7.61 4.86
CA ILE A 37 7.80 8.12 4.96
C ILE A 37 7.59 8.91 3.66
N GLN A 38 6.37 9.02 3.13
CA GLN A 38 6.09 10.08 2.14
C GLN A 38 6.36 11.43 2.85
N SER A 39 7.61 11.87 2.87
CA SER A 39 8.05 13.11 3.47
C SER A 39 7.32 14.23 2.73
N VAL A 40 6.89 15.24 3.48
CA VAL A 40 6.12 16.39 2.98
C VAL A 40 6.97 17.31 2.11
N GLU A 41 8.23 16.96 1.88
CA GLU A 41 9.08 17.65 0.90
C GLU A 41 8.41 17.71 -0.49
N ASP A 42 7.49 16.78 -0.77
CA ASP A 42 6.68 16.76 -2.01
C ASP A 42 5.27 17.37 -1.90
N ILE A 43 4.85 17.89 -0.75
CA ILE A 43 3.51 18.47 -0.56
C ILE A 43 3.62 20.00 -0.58
N PRO A 44 3.17 20.69 -1.63
CA PRO A 44 3.29 22.15 -1.75
C PRO A 44 2.31 22.92 -0.83
N PHE A 45 1.69 22.26 0.16
CA PHE A 45 0.62 22.80 0.99
C PHE A 45 0.93 22.65 2.49
N PRO A 46 0.46 23.58 3.35
CA PRO A 46 0.64 23.49 4.79
C PRO A 46 0.00 22.21 5.35
N VAL A 47 0.76 21.51 6.20
CA VAL A 47 0.28 20.34 6.96
C VAL A 47 -0.01 20.77 8.39
N THR A 48 -1.16 20.35 8.92
CA THR A 48 -1.56 20.59 10.31
C THR A 48 -1.75 19.30 11.08
N SER A 49 -1.53 19.39 12.39
CA SER A 49 -1.88 18.35 13.36
C SER A 49 -2.77 18.92 14.47
N LYS A 50 -3.41 20.07 14.26
CA LYS A 50 -4.17 20.79 15.29
C LYS A 50 -5.65 20.87 14.94
N ALA A 51 -6.50 20.43 15.86
CA ALA A 51 -7.96 20.47 15.71
C ALA A 51 -8.49 21.90 15.46
N ASP A 52 -7.89 22.91 16.09
CA ASP A 52 -8.30 24.31 15.92
C ASP A 52 -8.08 24.84 14.49
N GLU A 53 -6.99 24.44 13.84
CA GLU A 53 -6.70 24.85 12.46
C GLU A 53 -7.71 24.22 11.48
N ILE A 54 -8.10 22.96 11.72
CA ILE A 54 -9.19 22.28 10.99
C ILE A 54 -10.52 23.02 11.21
N ASN A 55 -10.83 23.40 12.44
CA ASN A 55 -12.05 24.14 12.77
C ASN A 55 -12.12 25.52 12.11
N ILE A 56 -11.00 26.23 12.03
CA ILE A 56 -10.91 27.52 11.32
C ILE A 56 -11.14 27.30 9.83
N PHE A 57 -10.48 26.31 9.24
CA PHE A 57 -10.64 25.98 7.83
C PHE A 57 -12.09 25.61 7.48
N LEU A 58 -12.74 24.78 8.29
CA LEU A 58 -14.14 24.38 8.07
C LEU A 58 -15.16 25.54 8.13
N LYS A 59 -14.81 26.66 8.76
CA LYS A 59 -15.66 27.88 8.81
C LYS A 59 -15.58 28.75 7.56
N GLY A 60 -14.60 28.54 6.67
CA GLY A 60 -14.52 29.26 5.40
C GLY A 60 -15.78 29.06 4.55
N THR A 61 -16.01 29.91 3.55
CA THR A 61 -17.20 29.83 2.67
C THR A 61 -16.90 29.24 1.29
N GLU A 62 -15.63 29.11 0.95
CA GLU A 62 -15.15 28.53 -0.29
C GLU A 62 -15.31 27.00 -0.34
N ASN A 63 -15.19 26.41 -1.53
CA ASN A 63 -15.05 24.96 -1.67
C ASN A 63 -13.78 24.51 -0.98
N LYS A 64 -13.83 23.44 -0.20
CA LYS A 64 -12.74 23.00 0.66
C LYS A 64 -12.56 21.50 0.56
N VAL A 65 -11.30 21.04 0.54
CA VAL A 65 -10.94 19.63 0.61
C VAL A 65 -9.87 19.44 1.67
N ILE A 66 -10.13 18.51 2.59
CA ILE A 66 -9.15 18.07 3.59
C ILE A 66 -8.57 16.74 3.12
N PHE A 67 -7.26 16.68 2.94
CA PHE A 67 -6.53 15.43 2.71
C PHE A 67 -5.97 14.96 4.06
N SER A 68 -6.29 13.74 4.46
CA SER A 68 -5.94 13.21 5.78
C SER A 68 -5.50 11.77 5.65
N THR A 69 -4.53 11.37 6.48
CA THR A 69 -4.26 9.95 6.71
C THR A 69 -5.29 9.39 7.69
N TYR A 70 -5.48 8.06 7.70
CA TYR A 70 -6.36 7.43 8.68
C TYR A 70 -5.85 7.60 10.11
N GLN A 71 -4.53 7.63 10.31
CA GLN A 71 -3.89 7.87 11.61
C GLN A 71 -4.26 9.24 12.19
N SER A 72 -4.57 10.21 11.32
CA SER A 72 -5.04 11.54 11.71
C SER A 72 -6.54 11.64 11.97
N SER A 73 -7.32 10.57 11.76
CA SER A 73 -8.76 10.57 12.02
C SER A 73 -9.15 11.05 13.43
N PRO A 74 -8.40 10.73 14.52
CA PRO A 74 -8.68 11.29 15.83
C PRO A 74 -8.64 12.82 15.89
N ILE A 75 -7.77 13.46 15.11
CA ILE A 75 -7.63 14.93 15.05
C ILE A 75 -8.84 15.53 14.32
N ILE A 76 -9.30 14.88 13.24
CA ILE A 76 -10.54 15.28 12.54
C ILE A 76 -11.75 15.13 13.46
N ALA A 77 -11.84 14.01 14.18
CA ALA A 77 -12.92 13.77 15.14
C ALA A 77 -12.91 14.79 16.27
N GLU A 78 -11.72 15.12 16.80
CA GLU A 78 -11.56 16.17 17.81
C GLU A 78 -12.04 17.54 17.31
N ALA A 79 -11.69 17.92 16.07
CA ALA A 79 -12.17 19.16 15.48
C ALA A 79 -13.71 19.20 15.41
N GLN A 80 -14.34 18.07 15.04
CA GLN A 80 -15.80 17.98 14.91
C GLN A 80 -16.58 17.71 16.21
N LYS A 81 -15.89 17.56 17.36
CA LYS A 81 -16.55 17.44 18.68
C LYS A 81 -17.39 18.67 19.01
N ASN A 82 -17.00 19.86 18.54
CA ASN A 82 -17.80 21.06 18.72
C ASN A 82 -19.01 21.02 17.79
N ASP A 83 -20.22 21.06 18.33
CA ASP A 83 -21.47 21.01 17.54
C ASP A 83 -21.66 22.19 16.60
N LYS A 84 -20.86 23.25 16.74
CA LYS A 84 -20.84 24.38 15.81
C LYS A 84 -19.99 24.13 14.56
N THR A 85 -19.21 23.04 14.51
CA THR A 85 -18.37 22.72 13.37
C THR A 85 -19.20 22.09 12.26
N SER A 86 -19.07 22.62 11.05
CA SER A 86 -19.74 22.11 9.85
C SER A 86 -19.41 20.64 9.62
N MET A 87 -20.44 19.85 9.31
CA MET A 87 -20.27 18.49 8.80
C MET A 87 -19.69 18.50 7.38
N PHE A 88 -18.95 17.45 7.02
CA PHE A 88 -18.51 17.26 5.64
C PHE A 88 -19.69 16.96 4.73
N ASP A 89 -19.73 17.55 3.54
CA ASP A 89 -20.74 17.18 2.53
C ASP A 89 -20.47 15.77 1.97
N LEU A 90 -19.20 15.41 1.82
CA LEU A 90 -18.74 14.10 1.35
C LEU A 90 -17.42 13.74 2.05
N VAL A 91 -17.33 12.50 2.52
CA VAL A 91 -16.07 11.87 2.91
C VAL A 91 -15.76 10.76 1.94
N VAL A 92 -14.53 10.74 1.41
CA VAL A 92 -14.01 9.66 0.57
C VAL A 92 -13.00 8.86 1.38
N ALA A 93 -13.30 7.58 1.59
CA ALA A 93 -12.45 6.63 2.30
C ALA A 93 -11.76 5.74 1.25
N ASP A 94 -10.51 6.09 0.93
CA ASP A 94 -9.68 5.36 -0.01
C ASP A 94 -8.99 4.15 0.64
N GLU A 95 -8.79 3.07 -0.12
CA GLU A 95 -8.37 1.77 0.42
C GLU A 95 -9.26 1.28 1.58
N ALA A 96 -10.58 1.43 1.41
CA ALA A 96 -11.61 1.19 2.44
C ALA A 96 -11.60 -0.23 3.04
N HIS A 97 -10.93 -1.19 2.40
CA HIS A 97 -10.69 -2.51 2.98
C HIS A 97 -9.92 -2.45 4.31
N ARG A 98 -9.17 -1.36 4.55
CA ARG A 98 -8.48 -1.07 5.82
C ARG A 98 -9.39 -0.55 6.92
N CYS A 99 -10.59 -0.06 6.58
CA CYS A 99 -11.60 0.39 7.55
C CYS A 99 -12.40 -0.77 8.16
N THR A 100 -12.05 -2.02 7.84
CA THR A 100 -12.70 -3.21 8.39
C THR A 100 -12.01 -3.67 9.67
N GLY A 101 -12.71 -4.47 10.49
CA GLY A 101 -12.15 -5.01 11.72
C GLY A 101 -12.88 -4.52 12.97
N GLN A 102 -12.13 -4.45 14.07
CA GLN A 102 -12.63 -3.97 15.35
C GLN A 102 -12.80 -2.45 15.35
N THR A 103 -13.94 -2.00 15.87
CA THR A 103 -14.26 -0.57 16.06
C THR A 103 -13.31 0.10 17.07
N GLY A 104 -13.10 1.40 16.92
CA GLY A 104 -12.29 2.21 17.84
C GLY A 104 -10.84 2.45 17.39
N SER A 105 -10.40 1.85 16.29
CA SER A 105 -9.13 2.20 15.65
C SER A 105 -9.27 3.48 14.81
N ALA A 106 -8.15 4.17 14.56
CA ALA A 106 -8.10 5.35 13.69
C ALA A 106 -8.65 5.07 12.28
N PHE A 107 -8.53 3.84 11.78
CA PHE A 107 -9.07 3.42 10.48
C PHE A 107 -10.59 3.25 10.48
N THR A 108 -11.18 2.89 11.62
CA THR A 108 -12.63 2.68 11.74
C THR A 108 -13.40 3.94 12.14
N MET A 109 -12.73 5.01 12.60
CA MET A 109 -13.39 6.25 13.01
C MET A 109 -14.24 6.89 11.89
N VAL A 110 -13.84 6.70 10.63
CA VAL A 110 -14.58 7.19 9.47
C VAL A 110 -15.98 6.58 9.33
N LEU A 111 -16.20 5.40 9.94
CA LEU A 111 -17.48 4.69 9.92
C LEU A 111 -18.49 5.27 10.91
N ASP A 112 -18.01 5.99 11.93
CA ASP A 112 -18.85 6.48 13.02
C ASP A 112 -19.26 7.94 12.78
N GLN A 113 -20.57 8.16 12.58
CA GLN A 113 -21.17 9.47 12.37
C GLN A 113 -20.98 10.43 13.56
N SER A 114 -20.86 9.89 14.78
CA SER A 114 -20.63 10.68 15.99
C SER A 114 -19.19 11.20 16.08
N LEU A 115 -18.24 10.50 15.46
CA LEU A 115 -16.83 10.88 15.43
C LEU A 115 -16.49 11.78 14.24
N ILE A 116 -16.75 11.30 13.02
CA ILE A 116 -16.53 12.08 11.79
C ILE A 116 -17.88 12.36 11.16
N LYS A 117 -18.39 13.58 11.35
CA LYS A 117 -19.70 14.03 10.89
C LYS A 117 -19.67 14.30 9.37
N ALA A 118 -20.46 13.53 8.61
CA ALA A 118 -20.59 13.68 7.16
C ALA A 118 -22.03 13.47 6.67
N LYS A 119 -22.45 14.13 5.59
CA LYS A 119 -23.74 13.90 4.92
C LYS A 119 -23.71 12.62 4.08
N LYS A 120 -22.59 12.37 3.39
CA LYS A 120 -22.37 11.19 2.53
C LYS A 120 -20.98 10.64 2.73
N ARG A 121 -20.84 9.33 2.54
CA ARG A 121 -19.55 8.62 2.51
C ARG A 121 -19.45 7.81 1.24
N LEU A 122 -18.27 7.84 0.65
CA LEU A 122 -17.89 7.03 -0.49
C LEU A 122 -16.69 6.17 -0.08
N PHE A 123 -16.85 4.86 -0.13
CA PHE A 123 -15.79 3.91 0.15
C PHE A 123 -15.24 3.37 -1.17
N THR A 124 -13.93 3.51 -1.39
CA THR A 124 -13.25 3.03 -2.61
C THR A 124 -12.22 1.97 -2.23
N THR A 125 -12.18 0.88 -3.00
CA THR A 125 -11.17 -0.18 -2.83
C THR A 125 -11.11 -1.04 -4.09
N ALA A 126 -9.93 -1.60 -4.38
CA ALA A 126 -9.79 -2.67 -5.37
C ALA A 126 -10.04 -4.07 -4.77
N THR A 127 -9.86 -4.23 -3.45
CA THR A 127 -9.83 -5.51 -2.75
C THR A 127 -10.77 -5.49 -1.55
N PRO A 128 -12.10 -5.64 -1.75
CA PRO A 128 -13.05 -5.60 -0.65
C PRO A 128 -12.76 -6.72 0.35
N LYS A 129 -12.75 -6.39 1.64
CA LYS A 129 -12.43 -7.34 2.71
C LYS A 129 -13.70 -7.78 3.44
N ILE A 130 -13.95 -9.09 3.38
CA ILE A 130 -15.12 -9.75 3.95
C ILE A 130 -14.64 -10.78 4.97
N TYR A 131 -15.31 -10.85 6.11
CA TYR A 131 -15.01 -11.82 7.16
C TYR A 131 -16.04 -12.94 7.16
N SER A 132 -15.58 -14.18 7.35
CA SER A 132 -16.47 -15.33 7.44
C SER A 132 -17.40 -15.23 8.65
N THR A 133 -18.61 -15.77 8.53
CA THR A 133 -19.61 -15.81 9.60
C THR A 133 -19.06 -16.45 10.87
N ASN A 134 -18.29 -17.54 10.73
CA ASN A 134 -17.63 -18.21 11.85
C ASN A 134 -16.64 -17.31 12.59
N LEU A 135 -15.88 -16.47 11.86
CA LEU A 135 -14.95 -15.53 12.48
C LEU A 135 -15.71 -14.42 13.23
N LYS A 136 -16.75 -13.84 12.61
CA LYS A 136 -17.61 -12.83 13.23
C LYS A 136 -18.23 -13.36 14.53
N LYS A 137 -18.73 -14.61 14.52
CA LYS A 137 -19.31 -15.28 15.69
C LYS A 137 -18.29 -15.48 16.81
N LYS A 138 -17.10 -16.02 16.51
CA LYS A 138 -16.03 -16.21 17.51
C LYS A 138 -15.58 -14.90 18.14
N ALA A 139 -15.47 -13.84 17.35
CA ALA A 139 -15.11 -12.52 17.85
C ALA A 139 -16.20 -11.98 18.79
N SER A 140 -17.47 -12.11 18.41
CA SER A 140 -18.61 -11.71 19.25
C SER A 140 -18.67 -12.48 20.58
N GLU A 141 -18.37 -13.79 20.56
CA GLU A 141 -18.23 -14.62 21.78
C GLU A 141 -17.10 -14.12 22.71
N MET A 142 -16.09 -13.44 22.16
CA MET A 142 -15.01 -12.79 22.89
C MET A 142 -15.29 -11.31 23.21
N GLY A 143 -16.51 -10.81 22.94
CA GLY A 143 -16.90 -9.42 23.17
C GLY A 143 -16.35 -8.43 22.14
N VAL A 144 -15.88 -8.90 20.99
CA VAL A 144 -15.31 -8.07 19.92
C VAL A 144 -16.22 -8.11 18.69
N GLU A 145 -16.80 -6.96 18.34
CA GLU A 145 -17.52 -6.84 17.06
C GLU A 145 -16.54 -6.56 15.92
N ILE A 146 -16.69 -7.32 14.83
CA ILE A 146 -15.87 -7.20 13.62
C ILE A 146 -16.78 -6.92 12.43
N THR A 147 -16.54 -5.80 11.75
CA THR A 147 -17.30 -5.40 10.56
C THR A 147 -16.48 -5.60 9.29
N GLY A 148 -17.09 -6.22 8.28
CA GLY A 148 -16.54 -6.35 6.93
C GLY A 148 -17.27 -5.46 5.93
N MET A 149 -16.76 -5.36 4.70
CA MET A 149 -17.37 -4.53 3.66
C MET A 149 -18.68 -5.10 3.09
N ASP A 150 -19.08 -6.29 3.51
CA ASP A 150 -20.37 -6.91 3.20
C ASP A 150 -21.54 -6.30 4.02
N ASP A 151 -21.23 -5.50 5.05
CA ASP A 151 -22.23 -4.83 5.86
C ASP A 151 -22.69 -3.51 5.20
N GLU A 152 -23.80 -3.58 4.46
CA GLU A 152 -24.40 -2.41 3.80
C GLU A 152 -24.88 -1.35 4.79
N SER A 153 -25.14 -1.69 6.06
CA SER A 153 -25.54 -0.70 7.07
C SER A 153 -24.39 0.22 7.46
N VAL A 154 -23.14 -0.24 7.28
CA VAL A 154 -21.92 0.49 7.60
C VAL A 154 -21.27 1.07 6.34
N PHE A 155 -21.08 0.26 5.30
CA PHE A 155 -20.37 0.66 4.08
C PHE A 155 -21.29 1.15 2.96
N GLY A 156 -22.61 0.98 3.11
CA GLY A 156 -23.57 1.26 2.04
C GLY A 156 -23.53 0.21 0.93
N LYS A 157 -24.38 0.41 -0.07
CA LYS A 157 -24.47 -0.47 -1.24
C LYS A 157 -23.33 -0.21 -2.21
N VAL A 158 -22.88 -1.27 -2.88
CA VAL A 158 -21.96 -1.15 -4.02
C VAL A 158 -22.67 -0.40 -5.14
N PHE A 159 -22.24 0.82 -5.41
CA PHE A 159 -22.83 1.67 -6.46
C PHE A 159 -22.18 1.44 -7.84
N HIS A 160 -20.93 0.96 -7.87
CA HIS A 160 -20.20 0.67 -9.09
C HIS A 160 -19.12 -0.38 -8.84
N THR A 161 -18.84 -1.21 -9.85
CA THR A 161 -17.72 -2.15 -9.85
C THR A 161 -17.12 -2.17 -11.25
N LEU A 162 -15.79 -2.11 -11.30
CA LEU A 162 -15.00 -2.41 -12.49
C LEU A 162 -13.99 -3.46 -12.08
N SER A 163 -14.28 -4.71 -12.42
CA SER A 163 -13.39 -5.83 -12.10
C SER A 163 -12.14 -5.80 -12.96
N PHE A 164 -11.08 -6.43 -12.46
CA PHE A 164 -9.82 -6.56 -13.17
C PHE A 164 -9.99 -7.24 -14.55
N GLY A 165 -10.81 -8.30 -14.62
CA GLY A 165 -11.11 -9.00 -15.87
C GLY A 165 -11.92 -8.14 -16.86
N GLU A 166 -12.86 -7.33 -16.38
CA GLU A 166 -13.58 -6.38 -17.26
C GLU A 166 -12.63 -5.31 -17.82
N ALA A 167 -11.71 -4.80 -17.00
CA ALA A 167 -10.74 -3.80 -17.43
C ALA A 167 -9.80 -4.31 -18.54
N ILE A 168 -9.38 -5.58 -18.50
CA ILE A 168 -8.61 -6.25 -19.58
C ILE A 168 -9.46 -6.44 -20.85
N ASN A 169 -10.70 -6.88 -20.68
CA ASN A 169 -11.56 -7.26 -21.81
C ASN A 169 -12.21 -6.07 -22.53
N ARG A 170 -12.06 -4.84 -22.02
CA ARG A 170 -12.54 -3.63 -22.70
C ARG A 170 -11.86 -3.39 -24.05
N ARG A 171 -12.51 -2.55 -24.86
CA ARG A 171 -12.04 -2.10 -26.17
C ARG A 171 -12.15 -0.57 -26.26
N PRO A 172 -11.05 0.19 -26.16
CA PRO A 172 -9.68 -0.28 -25.92
C PRO A 172 -9.50 -0.88 -24.50
N PRO A 173 -8.55 -1.82 -24.28
CA PRO A 173 -8.23 -2.33 -22.95
C PRO A 173 -7.80 -1.21 -22.00
N LEU A 174 -8.23 -1.29 -20.75
CA LEU A 174 -7.79 -0.38 -19.69
C LEU A 174 -6.58 -0.91 -18.92
N LEU A 175 -6.41 -2.24 -18.87
CA LEU A 175 -5.31 -2.93 -18.22
C LEU A 175 -4.72 -4.00 -19.14
N THR A 176 -3.43 -4.28 -18.95
CA THR A 176 -2.75 -5.43 -19.55
C THR A 176 -3.02 -6.69 -18.72
N ASP A 177 -3.16 -7.83 -19.39
CA ASP A 177 -3.32 -9.11 -18.70
C ASP A 177 -2.04 -9.53 -17.96
N TYR A 178 -2.19 -10.34 -16.91
CA TYR A 178 -1.06 -10.86 -16.13
C TYR A 178 -0.85 -12.36 -16.35
N GLN A 179 0.38 -12.79 -16.14
CA GLN A 179 0.74 -14.21 -16.13
C GLN A 179 1.42 -14.56 -14.82
N VAL A 180 0.90 -15.58 -14.13
CA VAL A 180 1.54 -16.13 -12.92
C VAL A 180 2.50 -17.22 -13.34
N VAL A 181 3.80 -17.01 -13.08
CA VAL A 181 4.86 -17.98 -13.36
C VAL A 181 5.34 -18.58 -12.05
N LEU A 182 5.24 -19.90 -11.92
CA LEU A 182 5.76 -20.66 -10.79
C LEU A 182 7.07 -21.33 -11.20
N VAL A 183 8.19 -20.87 -10.64
CA VAL A 183 9.51 -21.45 -10.90
C VAL A 183 9.78 -22.54 -9.86
N GLY A 184 9.78 -23.79 -10.31
CA GLY A 184 10.05 -24.97 -9.50
C GLY A 184 11.49 -25.46 -9.63
N VAL A 185 11.95 -26.23 -8.64
CA VAL A 185 13.22 -26.98 -8.67
C VAL A 185 12.89 -28.46 -8.82
N ASP A 186 13.36 -29.06 -9.91
CA ASP A 186 13.07 -30.46 -10.29
C ASP A 186 14.01 -31.46 -9.62
N ASN A 187 15.25 -31.07 -9.32
CA ASN A 187 16.24 -31.93 -8.70
C ASN A 187 15.90 -32.22 -7.22
N PRO A 188 15.60 -33.48 -6.84
CA PRO A 188 15.18 -33.82 -5.48
C PRO A 188 16.22 -33.49 -4.40
N MET A 189 17.51 -33.58 -4.75
CA MET A 189 18.60 -33.26 -3.83
C MET A 189 18.67 -31.75 -3.55
N ILE A 190 18.54 -30.92 -4.59
CA ILE A 190 18.49 -29.46 -4.44
C ILE A 190 17.22 -29.06 -3.68
N ALA A 191 16.09 -29.68 -3.98
CA ALA A 191 14.84 -29.47 -3.25
C ALA A 191 15.00 -29.77 -1.74
N GLN A 192 15.68 -30.85 -1.37
CA GLN A 192 15.98 -31.14 0.04
C GLN A 192 16.92 -30.12 0.68
N TRP A 193 17.91 -29.61 -0.05
CA TRP A 193 18.81 -28.57 0.47
C TRP A 193 18.09 -27.26 0.73
N ILE A 194 17.17 -26.88 -0.17
CA ILE A 194 16.27 -25.73 0.00
C ILE A 194 15.38 -25.91 1.23
N GLN A 195 14.76 -27.08 1.39
CA GLN A 195 13.90 -27.36 2.55
C GLN A 195 14.66 -27.30 3.88
N LYS A 196 15.94 -27.69 3.89
CA LYS A 196 16.79 -27.67 5.09
C LYS A 196 17.53 -26.35 5.29
N SER A 197 17.30 -25.34 4.45
CA SER A 197 18.04 -24.07 4.45
C SER A 197 19.57 -24.27 4.49
N ARG A 198 20.05 -25.27 3.74
CA ARG A 198 21.47 -25.65 3.78
C ARG A 198 22.31 -24.50 3.23
N LEU A 199 23.39 -24.17 3.94
CA LEU A 199 24.39 -23.23 3.46
C LEU A 199 25.21 -23.88 2.34
N ILE A 200 25.40 -23.13 1.26
CA ILE A 200 26.18 -23.49 0.09
C ILE A 200 27.27 -22.43 -0.07
N GLN A 201 28.49 -22.88 -0.31
CA GLN A 201 29.60 -22.02 -0.67
C GLN A 201 29.67 -21.97 -2.19
N THR A 202 29.58 -20.77 -2.75
CA THR A 202 29.78 -20.54 -4.19
C THR A 202 31.28 -20.48 -4.50
N GLU A 203 31.66 -20.57 -5.78
CA GLU A 203 33.06 -20.52 -6.21
C GLU A 203 33.77 -19.21 -5.81
N GLY A 204 33.02 -18.15 -5.51
CA GLY A 204 33.51 -16.87 -4.99
C GLY A 204 33.73 -16.80 -3.47
N ASN A 205 33.67 -17.92 -2.74
CA ASN A 205 33.71 -17.99 -1.27
C ASN A 205 32.51 -17.39 -0.52
N ASP A 206 31.47 -16.94 -1.24
CA ASP A 206 30.24 -16.47 -0.62
C ASP A 206 29.41 -17.64 -0.10
N ILE A 207 29.02 -17.56 1.17
CA ILE A 207 28.14 -18.53 1.83
C ILE A 207 26.71 -18.00 1.73
N THR A 208 25.89 -18.63 0.88
CA THR A 208 24.46 -18.33 0.75
C THR A 208 23.63 -19.58 1.02
N ASP A 209 22.37 -19.43 1.41
CA ASP A 209 21.50 -20.58 1.58
C ASP A 209 20.94 -21.08 0.23
N ALA A 210 20.67 -22.38 0.16
CA ALA A 210 20.20 -23.03 -1.07
C ALA A 210 18.92 -22.38 -1.66
N LYS A 211 18.04 -21.82 -0.82
CA LYS A 211 16.79 -21.20 -1.27
C LYS A 211 17.07 -19.87 -1.95
N SER A 212 17.95 -19.05 -1.39
CA SER A 212 18.36 -17.77 -1.96
C SER A 212 18.99 -17.95 -3.35
N LEU A 213 19.95 -18.86 -3.46
CA LEU A 213 20.58 -19.19 -4.74
C LEU A 213 19.59 -19.73 -5.78
N ALA A 214 18.69 -20.64 -5.38
CA ALA A 214 17.67 -21.17 -6.28
C ALA A 214 16.70 -20.06 -6.76
N SER A 215 16.38 -19.09 -5.89
CA SER A 215 15.53 -17.95 -6.24
C SER A 215 16.23 -17.00 -7.22
N GLN A 216 17.53 -16.75 -7.04
CA GLN A 216 18.35 -15.95 -7.96
C GLN A 216 18.42 -16.62 -9.34
N ILE A 217 18.78 -17.90 -9.41
CA ILE A 217 18.84 -18.66 -10.67
C ILE A 217 17.47 -18.71 -11.35
N GLY A 218 16.42 -19.00 -10.57
CA GLY A 218 15.05 -19.04 -11.07
C GLY A 218 14.61 -17.70 -11.67
N LEU A 219 14.94 -16.59 -11.00
CA LEU A 219 14.65 -15.25 -11.51
C LEU A 219 15.42 -14.94 -12.79
N ILE A 220 16.73 -15.25 -12.86
CA ILE A 220 17.54 -14.98 -14.05
C ILE A 220 17.02 -15.75 -15.27
N LYS A 221 16.65 -17.02 -15.08
CA LYS A 221 16.00 -17.82 -16.14
C LYS A 221 14.67 -17.22 -16.56
N ALA A 222 13.82 -16.82 -15.60
CA ALA A 222 12.55 -16.17 -15.93
C ALA A 222 12.75 -14.84 -16.67
N VAL A 223 13.78 -14.05 -16.34
CA VAL A 223 14.11 -12.82 -17.08
C VAL A 223 14.40 -13.13 -18.54
N LYS A 224 15.15 -14.21 -18.82
CA LYS A 224 15.41 -14.67 -20.18
C LYS A 224 14.14 -15.19 -20.86
N ASP A 225 13.46 -16.16 -20.26
CA ASP A 225 12.35 -16.88 -20.86
C ASP A 225 11.14 -15.98 -21.18
N TYR A 226 10.97 -14.90 -20.41
CA TYR A 226 9.87 -13.94 -20.56
C TYR A 226 10.33 -12.55 -21.02
N GLU A 227 11.59 -12.41 -21.44
CA GLU A 227 12.18 -11.16 -21.95
C GLU A 227 11.95 -9.94 -21.03
N LEU A 228 12.04 -10.15 -19.71
CA LEU A 228 11.71 -9.13 -18.72
C LEU A 228 12.77 -8.03 -18.70
N LYS A 229 12.34 -6.77 -18.82
CA LYS A 229 13.25 -5.62 -18.83
C LYS A 229 13.38 -4.91 -17.48
N ARG A 230 12.37 -5.04 -16.63
CA ARG A 230 12.30 -4.40 -15.31
C ARG A 230 11.63 -5.36 -14.35
N VAL A 231 12.26 -5.57 -13.21
CA VAL A 231 11.80 -6.51 -12.17
C VAL A 231 11.86 -5.81 -10.82
N ILE A 232 10.81 -6.01 -10.02
CA ILE A 232 10.80 -5.64 -8.61
C ILE A 232 10.72 -6.94 -7.82
N SER A 233 11.69 -7.16 -6.92
CA SER A 233 11.71 -8.31 -6.02
C SER A 233 11.34 -7.88 -4.60
N PHE A 234 10.48 -8.64 -3.92
CA PHE A 234 10.05 -8.35 -2.56
C PHE A 234 10.75 -9.27 -1.55
N HIS A 235 11.27 -8.66 -0.49
CA HIS A 235 12.02 -9.35 0.56
C HIS A 235 11.47 -8.99 1.93
N SER A 236 11.52 -9.93 2.87
CA SER A 236 10.99 -9.73 4.23
C SER A 236 11.85 -8.81 5.12
N ARG A 237 13.07 -8.46 4.69
CA ARG A 237 14.05 -7.67 5.45
C ARG A 237 14.87 -6.83 4.49
N VAL A 238 15.20 -5.59 4.87
CA VAL A 238 16.08 -4.69 4.09
C VAL A 238 17.41 -5.35 3.78
N LYS A 239 18.09 -5.89 4.81
CA LYS A 239 19.36 -6.61 4.64
C LYS A 239 19.29 -7.76 3.61
N ARG A 240 18.14 -8.44 3.48
CA ARG A 240 17.96 -9.49 2.47
C ARG A 240 17.83 -8.92 1.07
N ALA A 241 17.13 -7.79 0.90
CA ALA A 241 17.04 -7.12 -0.38
C ALA A 241 18.41 -6.62 -0.85
N GLU A 242 19.18 -6.02 0.06
CA GLU A 242 20.55 -5.56 -0.18
C GLU A 242 21.50 -6.71 -0.57
N SER A 243 21.52 -7.79 0.22
CA SER A 243 22.31 -8.99 -0.12
C SER A 243 21.87 -9.57 -1.46
N PHE A 244 20.57 -9.69 -1.73
CA PHE A 244 20.07 -10.21 -3.00
C PHE A 244 20.47 -9.34 -4.20
N ALA A 245 20.37 -8.02 -4.09
CA ALA A 245 20.77 -7.10 -5.15
C ALA A 245 22.26 -7.19 -5.49
N THR A 246 23.10 -7.50 -4.50
CA THR A 246 24.54 -7.71 -4.67
C THR A 246 24.85 -9.10 -5.24
N GLU A 247 24.32 -10.16 -4.63
CA GLU A 247 24.60 -11.56 -4.96
C GLU A 247 24.04 -12.00 -6.33
N ILE A 248 22.96 -11.38 -6.81
CA ILE A 248 22.40 -11.76 -8.12
C ILE A 248 23.35 -11.44 -9.27
N GLN A 249 24.24 -10.45 -9.10
CA GLN A 249 25.27 -10.09 -10.07
C GLN A 249 26.31 -11.21 -10.22
N SER A 250 26.73 -11.85 -9.12
CA SER A 250 27.65 -12.98 -9.18
C SER A 250 26.95 -14.29 -9.56
N SER A 251 25.67 -14.43 -9.22
CA SER A 251 24.88 -15.63 -9.54
C SER A 251 24.67 -15.85 -11.03
N ILE A 252 24.75 -14.79 -11.86
CA ILE A 252 24.64 -14.92 -13.31
C ILE A 252 25.77 -15.79 -13.88
N ASP A 253 26.95 -15.73 -13.27
CA ASP A 253 28.14 -16.46 -13.73
C ASP A 253 28.04 -17.96 -13.47
N LEU A 254 27.18 -18.37 -12.53
CA LEU A 254 26.89 -19.78 -12.22
C LEU A 254 25.97 -20.43 -13.26
N ILE A 255 25.31 -19.64 -14.12
CA ILE A 255 24.35 -20.11 -15.10
C ILE A 255 25.06 -20.30 -16.44
N LYS A 256 24.77 -21.37 -17.19
CA LYS A 256 25.33 -21.53 -18.54
C LYS A 256 24.85 -20.40 -19.46
N GLU A 257 25.72 -19.93 -20.35
CA GLU A 257 25.43 -18.84 -21.32
C GLU A 257 24.09 -19.00 -22.05
N GLU A 258 23.75 -20.23 -22.44
CA GLU A 258 22.48 -20.55 -23.11
C GLU A 258 21.22 -20.25 -22.28
N TYR A 259 21.33 -20.05 -20.96
CA TYR A 259 20.23 -19.68 -20.06
C TYR A 259 20.38 -18.28 -19.44
N ARG A 260 21.38 -17.48 -19.87
CA ARG A 260 21.53 -16.10 -19.43
C ARG A 260 20.65 -15.15 -20.26
N PRO A 261 20.06 -14.10 -19.66
CA PRO A 261 19.42 -13.03 -20.40
C PRO A 261 20.46 -12.21 -21.19
N GLU A 262 20.03 -11.58 -22.28
CA GLU A 262 20.91 -10.72 -23.07
C GLU A 262 21.16 -9.37 -22.39
N GLY A 263 22.38 -8.85 -22.55
CA GLY A 263 22.78 -7.53 -22.04
C GLY A 263 23.30 -7.54 -20.60
N LYS A 264 23.36 -6.36 -19.99
CA LYS A 264 23.81 -6.17 -18.60
C LYS A 264 22.63 -6.10 -17.66
N ILE A 265 22.70 -6.83 -16.55
CA ILE A 265 21.74 -6.71 -15.46
C ILE A 265 22.21 -5.60 -14.52
N TRP A 266 21.33 -4.66 -14.21
CA TRP A 266 21.56 -3.64 -13.20
C TRP A 266 20.63 -3.92 -12.03
N THR A 267 21.19 -3.94 -10.83
CA THR A 267 20.46 -4.26 -9.60
C THR A 267 20.75 -3.21 -8.55
N ASP A 268 19.72 -2.90 -7.77
CA ASP A 268 19.79 -2.03 -6.61
C ASP A 268 18.68 -2.46 -5.65
N PHE A 269 18.70 -1.96 -4.42
CA PHE A 269 17.65 -2.15 -3.45
C PHE A 269 17.08 -0.82 -2.99
N VAL A 270 15.81 -0.85 -2.59
CA VAL A 270 15.14 0.30 -1.98
C VAL A 270 14.75 -0.11 -0.57
N SER A 271 15.06 0.75 0.41
CA SER A 271 14.65 0.58 1.80
C SER A 271 13.95 1.82 2.30
N GLY A 272 12.84 1.66 3.03
CA GLY A 272 12.30 2.70 3.89
C GLY A 272 12.81 2.49 5.32
N SER A 273 13.37 3.54 5.92
CA SER A 273 13.64 3.64 7.36
C SER A 273 12.32 3.72 8.14
#